data_AF-A0A6S7BLF4-F1
#
_entry.id   AF-A0A6S7BLF4-F1
#
_cell.length_a   1.000
_cell.length_b   1.000
_cell.length_c   1.000
_cell.angle_alpha   90.00
_cell.angle_beta   90.00
_cell.angle_gamma   90.00
#
_symmetry.space_group_name_H-M   'P 1'
#
loop_
_entity.id
_entity.type
_entity.pdbx_description
1 polymer ?
#
loop_
_entity_poly.entity_id
_entity_poly.type
_entity_poly.pdbx_seq_one_letter_code
_entity_poly.pdbx_strand_id
1 'polypeptide(L)'
;MLIDHIDAIARLKGRDVVYVTFPACANWFDIDVRNVDWNNYAPRDAIISWLNKNRIGWVPCANFANENLMESYAGQIYIDVPFDPDDETYRKVQEFLENPDGTAKIEGVEFWYVPLAMAMKNKHHDHPGFWDEHAKTW
;
A
#
# COMPACT_ATOMS: atom_id res chain seq x y z
N MET A 1 5.91 -0.02 15.98
CA MET A 1 6.19 -0.63 14.67
C MET A 1 6.39 0.51 13.70
N LEU A 2 7.53 0.55 13.01
CA LEU A 2 7.75 1.51 11.94
C LEU A 2 7.05 0.99 10.68
N ILE A 3 6.30 1.84 10.00
CA ILE A 3 5.60 1.50 8.76
C ILE A 3 6.36 2.18 7.63
N ASP A 4 6.86 1.40 6.69
CA ASP A 4 7.56 1.93 5.52
C ASP A 4 6.57 2.40 4.46
N HIS A 5 6.91 3.47 3.76
CA HIS A 5 6.18 3.90 2.56
C HIS A 5 6.33 2.86 1.45
N ILE A 6 5.29 2.68 0.64
CA ILE A 6 5.29 1.68 -0.44
C ILE A 6 6.44 1.90 -1.45
N ASP A 7 6.84 3.14 -1.69
CA ASP A 7 7.98 3.45 -2.56
C ASP A 7 9.32 3.08 -1.92
N ALA A 8 9.47 3.23 -0.59
CA ALA A 8 10.64 2.72 0.13
C ALA A 8 10.72 1.19 0.06
N ILE A 9 9.58 0.50 0.17
CA ILE A 9 9.51 -0.97 -0.01
C ILE A 9 9.92 -1.36 -1.44
N ALA A 10 9.45 -0.64 -2.47
CA ALA A 10 9.84 -0.90 -3.85
C ALA A 10 11.36 -0.75 -4.05
N ARG A 11 11.95 0.32 -3.51
CA ARG A 11 13.41 0.54 -3.55
C ARG A 11 14.17 -0.57 -2.83
N LEU A 12 13.72 -0.97 -1.63
CA LEU A 12 14.33 -2.04 -0.84
C LEU A 12 14.29 -3.39 -1.58
N LYS A 13 13.16 -3.70 -2.23
CA LYS A 13 12.97 -4.95 -2.98
C LYS A 13 13.66 -4.91 -4.36
N GLY A 14 13.97 -3.72 -4.86
CA GLY A 14 14.59 -3.53 -6.18
C GLY A 14 13.69 -3.96 -7.34
N ARG A 15 12.37 -3.83 -7.20
CA ARG A 15 11.36 -4.25 -8.19
C ARG A 15 10.06 -3.46 -8.06
N ASP A 16 9.20 -3.61 -9.04
CA ASP A 16 7.82 -3.13 -8.98
C ASP A 16 7.06 -3.90 -7.88
N VAL A 17 6.20 -3.19 -7.16
CA VAL A 17 5.47 -3.72 -6.00
C VAL A 17 3.99 -3.44 -6.12
N VAL A 18 3.18 -4.21 -5.40
CA VAL A 18 1.73 -3.99 -5.32
C VAL A 18 1.26 -3.86 -3.88
N TYR A 19 0.18 -3.11 -3.70
CA TYR A 19 -0.44 -2.86 -2.41
C TYR A 19 -1.93 -2.57 -2.56
N VAL A 20 -2.66 -2.67 -1.46
CA VAL A 20 -4.07 -2.26 -1.42
C VAL A 20 -4.29 -1.08 -0.46
N THR A 21 -5.24 -0.22 -0.82
CA THR A 21 -5.69 0.91 -0.01
C THR A 21 -7.16 0.73 0.37
N PHE A 22 -7.57 1.47 1.41
CA PHE A 22 -8.94 1.46 1.93
C PHE A 22 -9.43 2.91 2.04
N PRO A 23 -9.97 3.51 0.96
CA PRO A 23 -10.32 4.94 0.94
C PRO A 23 -11.26 5.37 2.06
N ALA A 24 -12.22 4.51 2.46
CA ALA A 24 -13.13 4.77 3.58
C ALA A 24 -12.43 4.87 4.95
N CYS A 25 -11.20 4.37 5.08
CA CYS A 25 -10.40 4.47 6.30
C CYS A 25 -9.45 5.68 6.30
N ALA A 26 -9.37 6.39 5.17
CA ALA A 26 -8.41 7.46 5.01
C ALA A 26 -9.07 8.82 5.29
N ASN A 27 -8.43 9.63 6.12
CA ASN A 27 -8.98 10.89 6.63
C ASN A 27 -8.76 12.06 5.66
N TRP A 28 -9.25 11.95 4.43
CA TRP A 28 -9.03 12.95 3.39
C TRP A 28 -9.99 14.13 3.54
N PHE A 29 -9.76 15.06 4.49
CA PHE A 29 -10.41 16.38 4.61
C PHE A 29 -11.96 16.45 4.53
N ASP A 30 -12.65 15.32 4.39
CA ASP A 30 -14.03 15.25 3.98
C ASP A 30 -14.84 14.70 5.15
N ILE A 31 -15.53 15.62 5.82
CA ILE A 31 -16.28 15.38 7.05
C ILE A 31 -17.40 14.35 6.85
N ASP A 32 -17.80 14.12 5.58
CA ASP A 32 -18.85 13.19 5.18
C ASP A 32 -18.34 11.77 4.88
N VAL A 33 -17.01 11.56 4.79
CA VAL A 33 -16.43 10.22 4.71
C VAL A 33 -16.39 9.69 6.14
N ARG A 34 -17.17 8.63 6.40
CA ARG A 34 -17.15 7.92 7.67
C ARG A 34 -15.70 7.55 7.97
N ASN A 35 -15.11 8.10 9.04
CA ASN A 35 -13.82 7.65 9.56
C ASN A 35 -13.97 6.20 10.03
N VAL A 36 -13.82 5.25 9.11
CA VAL A 36 -13.89 3.83 9.43
C VAL A 36 -12.57 3.44 10.07
N ASP A 37 -12.66 2.79 11.22
CA ASP A 37 -11.48 2.23 11.88
C ASP A 37 -10.91 1.10 11.02
N TRP A 38 -9.75 1.33 10.41
CA TRP A 38 -9.07 0.33 9.59
C TRP A 38 -8.78 -0.96 10.37
N ASN A 39 -8.63 -0.88 11.70
CA ASN A 39 -8.34 -2.03 12.54
C ASN A 39 -9.56 -2.96 12.72
N ASN A 40 -10.76 -2.46 12.43
CA ASN A 40 -12.02 -3.20 12.49
C ASN A 40 -12.75 -3.18 11.12
N TYR A 41 -12.00 -3.06 10.02
CA TYR A 41 -12.57 -2.96 8.68
C TYR A 41 -12.66 -4.32 7.99
N ALA A 42 -13.88 -4.83 7.82
CA ALA A 42 -14.12 -6.18 7.31
C ALA A 42 -13.44 -6.52 5.95
N PRO A 43 -13.40 -5.61 4.94
CA PRO A 43 -12.65 -5.87 3.71
C PRO A 43 -11.15 -6.11 3.95
N ARG A 44 -10.53 -5.36 4.87
CA ARG A 44 -9.12 -5.53 5.21
C ARG A 44 -8.86 -6.88 5.86
N ASP A 45 -9.70 -7.28 6.82
CA ASP A 45 -9.58 -8.58 7.49
C ASP A 45 -9.78 -9.75 6.52
N ALA A 46 -10.70 -9.61 5.56
CA ALA A 46 -10.94 -10.60 4.53
C ALA A 46 -9.71 -10.80 3.62
N ILE A 47 -9.07 -9.71 3.19
CA ILE A 47 -7.85 -9.76 2.38
C ILE A 47 -6.70 -10.40 3.16
N ILE A 48 -6.45 -9.96 4.40
CA ILE A 48 -5.40 -10.54 5.25
C ILE A 48 -5.62 -12.03 5.48
N SER A 49 -6.86 -12.43 5.77
CA SER A 49 -7.22 -13.84 5.96
C SER A 49 -6.98 -14.67 4.70
N TRP A 50 -7.32 -14.12 3.53
CA TRP A 50 -7.08 -14.78 2.26
C TRP A 50 -5.57 -14.89 1.94
N LEU A 51 -4.79 -13.84 2.15
CA LEU A 51 -3.34 -13.84 1.96
C LEU A 51 -2.67 -14.89 2.86
N ASN A 52 -3.03 -14.92 4.14
CA ASN A 52 -2.53 -15.90 5.11
C ASN A 52 -2.89 -17.34 4.72
N LYS A 53 -4.14 -17.59 4.30
CA LYS A 53 -4.61 -18.90 3.83
C LYS A 53 -3.82 -19.38 2.61
N ASN A 54 -3.42 -18.46 1.73
CA ASN A 54 -2.66 -18.75 0.52
C ASN A 54 -1.14 -18.68 0.70
N ARG A 55 -0.66 -18.43 1.94
CA ARG A 55 0.77 -18.29 2.27
C ARG A 55 1.48 -17.19 1.49
N ILE A 56 0.78 -16.10 1.22
CA ILE A 56 1.32 -14.91 0.55
C ILE A 56 1.72 -13.92 1.64
N GLY A 57 2.98 -13.50 1.62
CA GLY A 57 3.52 -12.53 2.57
C GLY A 57 2.85 -11.16 2.42
N TRP A 58 2.73 -10.43 3.51
CA TRP A 58 2.23 -9.05 3.50
C TRP A 58 2.75 -8.31 4.73
N VAL A 59 2.86 -6.99 4.63
CA VAL A 59 3.12 -6.11 5.79
C VAL A 59 2.32 -4.82 5.66
N PRO A 60 1.98 -4.15 6.78
CA PRO A 60 1.50 -2.77 6.75
C PRO A 60 2.47 -1.87 5.98
N CYS A 61 1.95 -0.97 5.16
CA CYS A 61 2.74 0.07 4.49
C CYS A 61 2.03 1.42 4.56
N ALA A 62 2.76 2.50 4.33
CA ALA A 62 2.17 3.81 4.09
C ALA A 62 1.97 4.02 2.58
N ASN A 63 1.18 5.04 2.22
CA ASN A 63 1.07 5.51 0.84
C ASN A 63 2.44 5.96 0.31
N PHE A 64 2.49 6.24 -1.00
CA PHE A 64 3.67 6.80 -1.64
C PHE A 64 4.12 8.08 -0.91
N ALA A 65 5.40 8.15 -0.51
CA ALA A 65 5.90 9.25 0.30
C ALA A 65 5.75 10.61 -0.40
N ASN A 66 5.21 11.58 0.33
CA ASN A 66 5.02 12.95 -0.13
C ASN A 66 5.62 13.93 0.89
N GLU A 67 6.63 14.68 0.48
CA GLU A 67 7.31 15.67 1.34
C GLU A 67 6.41 16.84 1.74
N ASN A 68 5.23 17.00 1.16
CA ASN A 68 4.29 18.07 1.48
C ASN A 68 3.02 17.56 2.16
N LEU A 69 2.97 16.28 2.54
CA LEU A 69 1.80 15.70 3.19
C LEU A 69 2.22 14.59 4.16
N MET A 70 1.89 14.78 5.45
CA MET A 70 2.00 13.72 6.45
C MET A 70 0.63 13.03 6.60
N GLU A 71 0.54 11.79 6.13
CA GLU A 71 -0.67 10.99 6.24
C GLU A 71 -0.58 10.01 7.42
N SER A 72 -1.64 9.93 8.22
CA SER A 72 -1.80 8.85 9.18
C SER A 72 -2.03 7.53 8.45
N TYR A 73 -1.51 6.44 9.03
CA TYR A 73 -1.77 5.09 8.52
C TYR A 73 -3.28 4.80 8.51
N ALA A 74 -3.78 4.36 7.36
CA ALA A 74 -5.20 4.11 7.08
C ALA A 74 -5.46 2.64 6.72
N GLY A 75 -4.58 1.73 7.14
CA GLY A 75 -4.77 0.29 6.98
C GLY A 75 -4.10 -0.34 5.75
N GLN A 76 -3.43 0.43 4.90
CA GLN A 76 -2.81 -0.04 3.66
C GLN A 76 -1.86 -1.21 3.89
N ILE A 77 -1.79 -2.15 2.94
CA ILE A 77 -0.91 -3.32 3.04
C ILE A 77 -0.17 -3.57 1.74
N TYR A 78 1.16 -3.71 1.85
CA TYR A 78 2.01 -4.25 0.80
C TYR A 78 1.81 -5.77 0.73
N ILE A 79 1.72 -6.29 -0.50
CA ILE A 79 1.63 -7.73 -0.76
C ILE A 79 2.98 -8.18 -1.33
N ASP A 80 3.60 -9.21 -0.74
CA ASP A 80 4.97 -9.63 -1.08
C ASP A 80 5.05 -10.47 -2.36
N VAL A 81 4.64 -9.85 -3.47
CA VAL A 81 4.58 -10.42 -4.81
C VAL A 81 5.06 -9.36 -5.81
N PRO A 82 5.80 -9.72 -6.88
CA PRO A 82 6.15 -8.74 -7.89
C PRO A 82 4.89 -8.35 -8.68
N PHE A 83 4.88 -7.14 -9.25
CA PHE A 83 3.98 -6.87 -10.36
C PHE A 83 4.53 -7.57 -11.61
N ASP A 84 4.03 -8.77 -11.91
CA ASP A 84 4.46 -9.58 -13.05
C ASP A 84 3.31 -10.47 -13.56
N PRO A 85 2.71 -10.18 -14.73
CA PRO A 85 1.63 -10.97 -15.30
C PRO A 85 1.96 -12.44 -15.57
N ASP A 86 3.24 -12.80 -15.68
CA ASP A 86 3.67 -14.18 -15.87
C ASP A 86 3.90 -14.93 -14.53
N ASP A 87 3.90 -14.21 -13.40
CA ASP A 87 4.02 -14.79 -12.06
C ASP A 87 2.68 -15.39 -11.59
N GLU A 88 2.70 -16.68 -11.25
CA GLU A 88 1.51 -17.42 -10.82
C GLU A 88 0.90 -16.86 -9.52
N THR A 89 1.73 -16.36 -8.61
CA THR A 89 1.26 -15.77 -7.34
C THR A 89 0.62 -14.41 -7.60
N TYR A 90 1.23 -13.59 -8.46
CA TYR A 90 0.67 -12.30 -8.86
C TYR A 90 -0.69 -12.48 -9.52
N ARG A 91 -0.78 -13.38 -10.51
CA ARG A 91 -2.05 -13.69 -11.17
C ARG A 91 -3.12 -14.13 -10.19
N LYS A 92 -2.77 -14.96 -9.20
CA LYS A 92 -3.71 -15.39 -8.16
C LYS A 92 -4.18 -14.25 -7.27
N VAL A 93 -3.30 -13.30 -6.92
CA VAL A 93 -3.65 -12.07 -6.18
C VAL A 93 -4.56 -11.19 -7.04
N GLN A 94 -4.20 -10.98 -8.30
CA GLN A 94 -4.99 -10.21 -9.26
C GLN A 94 -6.39 -10.81 -9.45
N GLU A 95 -6.48 -12.11 -9.68
CA GLU A 95 -7.76 -12.83 -9.82
C GLU A 95 -8.62 -12.76 -8.55
N PHE A 96 -8.02 -12.55 -7.38
CA PHE A 96 -8.77 -12.35 -6.13
C PHE A 96 -9.24 -10.90 -5.96
N LEU A 97 -8.42 -9.91 -6.32
CA LEU A 97 -8.67 -8.50 -6.06
C LEU A 97 -9.36 -7.75 -7.21
N GLU A 98 -9.23 -8.22 -8.46
CA GLU A 98 -9.70 -7.52 -9.66
C GLU A 98 -10.66 -8.37 -10.50
N ASN A 99 -11.65 -7.70 -11.09
CA ASN A 99 -12.47 -8.22 -12.17
C ASN A 99 -11.65 -8.27 -13.48
N PRO A 100 -12.12 -9.02 -14.49
CA PRO A 100 -11.43 -9.07 -15.79
C PRO A 100 -11.27 -7.71 -16.50
N ASP A 101 -12.05 -6.70 -16.11
CA ASP A 101 -11.95 -5.32 -16.63
C ASP A 101 -10.97 -4.43 -15.83
N GLY A 102 -10.28 -4.99 -14.83
CA GLY A 102 -9.35 -4.28 -13.96
C GLY A 102 -10.00 -3.51 -12.81
N THR A 103 -11.33 -3.57 -12.64
CA THR A 103 -11.99 -2.96 -11.48
C THR A 103 -11.83 -3.82 -10.23
N ALA A 104 -11.78 -3.19 -9.05
CA ALA A 104 -11.69 -3.93 -7.79
C ALA A 104 -12.94 -4.80 -7.54
N LYS A 105 -12.72 -6.05 -7.11
CA LYS A 105 -13.77 -7.02 -6.75
C LYS A 105 -14.42 -6.75 -5.40
N ILE A 106 -13.66 -6.15 -4.49
CA ILE A 106 -14.06 -5.95 -3.10
C ILE A 106 -14.42 -4.47 -2.94
N GLU A 107 -15.66 -4.19 -2.55
CA GLU A 107 -16.12 -2.84 -2.31
C GLU A 107 -15.27 -2.15 -1.23
N GLY A 108 -14.88 -0.89 -1.48
CA GLY A 108 -14.06 -0.09 -0.58
C GLY A 108 -12.57 -0.45 -0.57
N VAL A 109 -12.12 -1.25 -1.53
CA VAL A 109 -10.71 -1.63 -1.72
C VAL A 109 -10.25 -1.13 -3.09
N GLU A 110 -9.02 -0.61 -3.15
CA GLU A 110 -8.33 -0.35 -4.40
C GLU A 110 -7.03 -1.16 -4.43
N PHE A 111 -6.68 -1.68 -5.61
CA PHE A 111 -5.46 -2.42 -5.84
C PHE A 111 -4.52 -1.61 -6.75
N TRP A 112 -3.29 -1.41 -6.28
CA TRP A 112 -2.35 -0.50 -6.89
C TRP A 112 -1.01 -1.19 -7.15
N TYR A 113 -0.30 -0.72 -8.17
CA TYR A 113 1.09 -1.05 -8.39
C TYR A 113 1.96 0.21 -8.34
N VAL A 114 3.19 0.07 -7.88
CA VAL A 114 4.19 1.12 -7.86
C VAL A 114 5.40 0.66 -8.67
N PRO A 115 5.66 1.29 -9.83
CA PRO A 115 6.88 1.04 -10.59
C PRO A 115 8.12 1.40 -9.77
N LEU A 116 9.15 0.56 -9.82
CA LEU A 116 10.47 0.87 -9.26
C LEU A 116 10.99 2.19 -9.82
N ALA A 117 10.82 2.42 -11.11
CA ALA A 117 11.24 3.67 -11.77
C ALA A 117 10.58 4.91 -11.14
N MET A 118 9.33 4.79 -10.67
CA MET A 118 8.65 5.86 -9.95
C MET A 118 9.17 5.98 -8.52
N ALA A 119 9.33 4.86 -7.81
CA ALA A 119 9.85 4.83 -6.45
C ALA A 119 11.27 5.39 -6.33
N MET A 120 12.09 5.23 -7.38
CA MET A 120 13.46 5.76 -7.45
C MET A 120 13.53 7.29 -7.51
N LYS A 121 12.41 7.98 -7.80
CA LYS A 121 12.35 9.45 -7.69
C LYS A 121 12.50 9.94 -6.25
N ASN A 122 12.15 9.10 -5.28
CA ASN A 122 12.25 9.37 -3.84
C ASN A 122 13.50 8.75 -3.21
N LYS A 123 14.50 8.34 -4.00
CA LYS A 123 15.73 7.71 -3.47
C LYS A 123 16.46 8.60 -2.46
N HIS A 124 16.34 9.92 -2.56
CA HIS A 124 16.93 10.86 -1.59
C HIS A 124 16.30 10.75 -0.19
N HIS A 125 15.11 10.16 -0.05
CA HIS A 125 14.51 9.87 1.27
C HIS A 125 15.28 8.81 2.06
N ASP A 126 16.12 8.02 1.38
CA ASP A 126 16.92 6.96 2.02
C ASP A 126 18.17 7.51 2.73
N HIS A 127 18.45 8.82 2.61
CA HIS A 127 19.55 9.46 3.33
C HIS A 127 19.30 9.41 4.85
N PRO A 128 20.30 8.99 5.66
CA PRO A 128 20.14 8.97 7.12
C PRO A 128 19.73 10.34 7.65
N GLY A 129 18.65 10.38 8.45
CA GLY A 129 18.14 11.60 9.04
C GLY A 129 17.26 12.46 8.12
N PHE A 130 17.00 12.06 6.87
CA PHE A 130 16.18 12.84 5.94
C PHE A 130 14.84 13.26 6.57
N TRP A 131 14.08 12.32 7.11
CA TRP A 131 12.78 12.60 7.74
C TRP A 131 12.89 13.42 9.03
N ASP A 132 13.96 13.24 9.81
CA ASP A 132 14.21 14.01 11.04
C ASP A 132 14.59 15.47 10.73
N GLU A 133 15.33 15.69 9.64
CA GLU A 133 15.67 17.02 9.13
C GLU A 133 14.44 17.70 8.55
N HIS A 134 13.69 16.97 7.73
CA HIS A 134 12.47 17.47 7.10
C HIS A 134 11.44 17.90 8.14
N ALA A 135 11.21 17.09 9.18
CA ALA A 135 10.28 17.40 10.27
C ALA A 135 10.60 18.70 11.04
N LYS A 136 11.83 19.21 10.98
CA LYS A 136 12.22 20.50 11.62
C LYS A 136 11.81 21.72 10.79
N THR A 137 11.45 21.52 9.52
CA THR A 137 11.11 22.60 8.59
C THR A 137 9.61 22.84 8.44
N TRP A 138 8.81 22.10 9.22
CA TRP A 138 7.35 22.18 9.31
C TRP A 138 6.86 23.06 10.47
#